data_AF-A0A932HYB5-F1
#
_entry.id   AF-A0A932HYB5-F1
#
_cell.length_a   1.000
_cell.length_b   1.000
_cell.length_c   1.000
_cell.angle_alpha   90.00
_cell.angle_beta   90.00
_cell.angle_gamma   90.00
#
_symmetry.space_group_name_H-M   'P 1'
#
loop_
_entity.id
_entity.type
_entity.pdbx_description
1 polymer ?
#
loop_
_entity_poly.entity_id
_entity_poly.type
_entity_poly.pdbx_seq_one_letter_code
_entity_poly.pdbx_strand_id
1 'polypeptide(L)' 'MVLMDAVRKVEERLEKKAQIEYQDRHQADVLKTWASIEKAGRLLGWRPQVAFGDGVARLVE' A
#
# COMPACT_ATOMS: atom_id res chain seq x y z
N MET A 1 2.73 -1.94 8.83
CA MET A 1 1.80 -0.78 8.83
C MET A 1 1.81 -0.27 7.41
N VAL A 2 0.69 -0.39 6.67
CA VAL A 2 0.70 -0.35 5.19
C VAL A 2 1.42 0.86 4.60
N LEU A 3 1.23 2.06 5.17
CA LEU A 3 1.89 3.28 4.72
C LEU A 3 3.43 3.18 4.77
N MET A 4 3.99 2.80 5.92
CA MET A 4 5.44 2.65 6.06
C MET A 4 5.98 1.47 5.24
N ASP A 5 5.15 0.46 5.00
CA ASP A 5 5.51 -0.67 4.14
C ASP A 5 5.64 -0.21 2.68
N ALA A 6 4.77 0.71 2.21
CA ALA A 6 4.90 1.35 0.89
C ALA A 6 6.14 2.24 0.80
N VAL A 7 6.37 3.12 1.79
CA VAL A 7 7.56 4.00 1.80
C VAL A 7 8.84 3.18 1.71
N ARG A 8 8.97 2.08 2.48
CA ARG A 8 10.12 1.19 2.40
C ARG A 8 10.32 0.57 1.02
N LYS A 9 9.24 0.19 0.33
CA LYS A 9 9.32 -0.34 -1.03
C LYS A 9 9.80 0.70 -2.04
N VAL A 10 9.41 1.96 -1.87
CA VAL A 10 9.95 3.08 -2.66
C VAL A 10 11.45 3.28 -2.38
N GLU A 11 11.86 3.27 -1.11
CA GLU A 11 13.28 3.39 -0.73
C GLU A 11 14.15 2.27 -1.33
N GLU A 12 13.69 1.03 -1.24
CA GLU A 12 14.35 -0.15 -1.80
C GLU A 12 14.52 -0.02 -3.31
N ARG A 13 13.49 0.47 -4.02
CA ARG A 13 13.51 0.59 -5.48
C ARG A 13 14.39 1.73 -5.99
N LEU A 14 14.54 2.80 -5.20
CA LEU A 14 15.33 3.98 -5.53
C LEU A 14 16.73 3.99 -4.93
N GLU A 15 17.06 3.00 -4.10
CA GLU A 15 18.31 2.90 -3.33
C GLU A 15 18.60 4.16 -2.49
N LYS A 16 17.54 4.81 -2.00
CA LYS A 16 17.61 6.08 -1.26
C LYS A 16 16.70 6.05 -0.05
N LYS A 17 17.13 6.68 1.04
CA LYS A 17 16.32 6.82 2.25
C LYS A 17 15.44 8.05 2.19
N ALA A 18 14.19 7.90 2.61
CA ALA A 18 13.26 8.99 2.77
C ALA A 18 13.60 9.74 4.06
N GLN A 19 13.56 11.08 4.01
CA GLN A 19 13.49 11.90 5.22
C GLN A 19 12.04 11.88 5.71
N ILE A 20 11.80 11.31 6.89
CA ILE A 20 10.47 11.12 7.45
C ILE A 20 10.23 12.13 8.56
N GLU A 21 9.23 12.98 8.37
CA GLU A 21 8.75 13.93 9.37
C GLU A 21 7.38 13.48 9.86
N TYR A 22 7.27 13.18 11.15
CA TYR A 22 6.02 12.77 11.76
C TYR A 22 5.21 14.00 12.16
N GLN A 23 3.94 14.00 11.80
CA GLN A 23 2.98 15.06 12.10
C GLN A 23 1.75 14.47 12.79
N ASP A 24 0.93 15.34 13.39
CA ASP A 24 -0.34 14.93 13.97
C ASP A 24 -1.26 14.33 12.91
N ARG A 25 -1.99 13.28 13.30
CA ARG A 25 -2.92 12.59 12.40
C ARG A 25 -4.04 13.54 11.98
N HIS A 26 -4.32 13.57 10.68
CA HIS A 26 -5.43 14.36 10.16
C HIS A 26 -6.77 13.84 10.71
N GLN A 27 -7.68 14.74 11.09
CA GLN A 27 -8.94 14.37 11.76
C GLN A 27 -9.83 13.45 10.92
N ALA A 28 -9.75 13.54 9.59
CA ALA A 28 -10.49 12.70 8.67
C ALA A 28 -9.92 11.28 8.48
N ASP A 29 -8.72 11.00 8.99
CA ASP A 29 -8.04 9.72 8.74
C ASP A 29 -8.57 8.60 9.65
N VAL A 30 -9.08 7.55 9.01
CA VAL A 30 -9.35 6.28 9.68
C VAL A 30 -8.04 5.53 9.94
N LEU A 31 -7.93 4.87 11.09
CA LEU A 31 -6.69 4.20 11.49
C LEU A 31 -6.28 3.09 10.51
N LYS A 32 -7.25 2.26 10.12
CA LYS A 32 -7.07 1.15 9.18
C LYS A 32 -8.40 0.87 8.49
N THR A 33 -8.36 0.66 7.18
CA THR A 33 -9.52 0.27 6.39
C THR A 33 -9.11 -0.74 5.32
N TRP A 34 -9.98 -1.70 5.03
CA TRP A 34 -9.79 -2.71 4.00
C TRP A 34 -11.14 -3.16 3.44
N ALA A 35 -11.18 -3.46 2.15
CA ALA A 35 -12.36 -4.02 1.52
C ALA A 35 -12.38 -5.54 1.67
N SER A 36 -13.55 -6.11 2.01
CA SER A 36 -13.78 -7.53 1.75
C SER A 36 -13.95 -7.73 0.24
N ILE A 37 -13.15 -8.63 -0.33
CA ILE A 37 -13.17 -8.97 -1.77
C ILE A 37 -13.94 -10.26 -2.07
N GLU A 38 -14.58 -10.85 -1.07
CA GLU A 38 -15.27 -12.15 -1.23
C GLU A 38 -16.39 -12.09 -2.27
N LYS A 39 -17.16 -10.99 -2.31
CA LYS A 39 -18.24 -10.82 -3.28
C LYS A 39 -17.72 -10.78 -4.72
N ALA A 40 -16.59 -10.10 -4.95
CA ALA A 40 -15.93 -10.08 -6.25
C ALA A 40 -15.40 -11.46 -6.62
N GLY A 41 -14.84 -12.20 -5.66
CA GLY A 41 -14.42 -13.59 -5.86
C GLY A 41 -15.59 -14.50 -6.27
N ARG A 42 -16.74 -14.42 -5.59
CA ARG A 42 -17.92 -15.24 -5.90
C ARG A 42 -18.57 -14.91 -7.23
N LEU A 43 -18.73 -13.62 -7.56
CA LEU A 43 -19.49 -13.18 -8.73
C LEU A 43 -18.65 -13.11 -10.00
N LEU A 44 -17.36 -12.78 -9.88
CA LEU A 44 -16.50 -12.48 -11.02
C LEU A 44 -15.32 -13.46 -11.16
N GLY A 45 -15.15 -14.39 -10.21
CA GLY A 45 -13.92 -15.19 -10.12
C GLY A 45 -12.68 -14.35 -9.88
N TRP A 46 -12.84 -13.11 -9.41
CA TRP A 46 -11.76 -12.13 -9.33
C TRP A 46 -10.97 -12.25 -8.04
N ARG A 47 -9.65 -12.10 -8.17
CA ARG A 47 -8.69 -11.95 -7.06
C ARG A 47 -7.53 -11.04 -7.50
N PRO A 48 -6.85 -10.34 -6.58
CA PRO A 48 -5.65 -9.58 -6.90
C PRO A 48 -4.57 -10.51 -7.49
N GLN A 49 -3.92 -10.06 -8.56
CA GLN A 49 -2.88 -10.82 -9.27
C GLN A 49 -1.46 -10.31 -8.98
N VAL A 50 -1.35 -9.16 -8.31
CA VAL A 50 -0.08 -8.50 -8.01
C VAL A 50 -0.01 -8.33 -6.50
N ALA A 51 1.09 -8.77 -5.90
CA ALA A 51 1.34 -8.53 -4.48
C ALA A 51 1.54 -7.04 -4.25
N PHE A 52 1.17 -6.56 -3.06
CA PHE A 52 1.28 -5.13 -2.71
C PHE A 52 2.69 -4.56 -2.98
N GLY A 53 3.73 -5.26 -2.53
CA GLY A 53 5.12 -4.82 -2.71
C GLY A 53 5.54 -4.72 -4.17
N ASP A 54 5.15 -5.68 -4.99
CA ASP A 54 5.45 -5.68 -6.44
C ASP A 54 4.71 -4.53 -7.14
N GLY A 55 3.46 -4.28 -6.75
CA GLY A 55 2.68 -3.17 -7.28
C GLY A 55 3.31 -1.81 -6.98
N VAL A 56 3.80 -1.61 -5.74
CA VAL A 56 4.51 -0.38 -5.36
C VAL A 56 5.84 -0.26 -6.13
N ALA A 57 6.60 -1.36 -6.27
CA ALA A 57 7.86 -1.33 -7.01
C ALA A 57 7.67 -0.96 -8.49
N ARG A 58 6.64 -1.51 -9.15
CA ARG A 58 6.29 -1.20 -10.56
C ARG A 58 5.85 0.24 -10.77
N LEU A 59 5.21 0.86 -9.78
CA LEU A 59 4.81 2.27 -9.85
C LEU A 59 6.04 3.21 -9.94
N VAL A 60 7.18 2.77 -9.43
CA VAL A 60 8.41 3.56 -9.27
C VAL A 60 9.46 3.19 -10.32
N GLU A 61 9.16 2.26 -11.24
CA GLU A 61 10.01 1.99 -12.42
C GLU A 61 10.18 3.23 -13.30
#